data_AF-A0A453C138-F1
#
_entry.id   AF-A0A453C138-F1
#
_cell.length_a   1.000
_cell.length_b   1.000
_cell.length_c   1.000
_cell.angle_alpha   90.00
_cell.angle_beta   90.00
_cell.angle_gamma   90.00
#
_symmetry.space_group_name_H-M   'P 1'
#
loop_
_entity.id
_entity.type
_entity.pdbx_description
1 polymer ?
#
loop_
_entity_poly.entity_id
_entity_poly.type
_entity_poly.pdbx_seq_one_letter_code
_entity_poly.pdbx_strand_id
1 'polypeptide(L)'
;LLDQSVRTSPLGKDRYYNRYWFFRREGRLFVESADSKEWGYYSTKEELDALIGSLNIKGIRERALKQQLDKFYNKIRYGTGSLLLLIEMYSLRPEVIVAQTDVSRRISVLDTSV
;
A
#
# COMPACT_ATOMS: atom_id res chain seq x y z
N LEU A 1 0.11 8.22 28.86
CA LEU A 1 0.13 7.08 27.91
C LEU A 1 -0.47 7.59 26.60
N LEU A 2 0.34 7.79 25.57
CA LEU A 2 -0.15 8.29 24.28
C LEU A 2 -0.84 7.12 23.57
N ASP A 3 -2.16 7.21 23.46
CA ASP A 3 -2.95 6.40 22.54
C ASP A 3 -2.52 6.75 21.11
N GLN A 4 -1.55 5.99 20.58
CA GLN A 4 -1.20 6.06 19.17
C GLN A 4 -2.31 5.38 18.36
N SER A 5 -3.48 6.01 18.31
CA SER A 5 -4.54 5.59 17.41
C SER A 5 -3.96 5.63 15.99
N VAL A 6 -3.89 4.48 15.32
CA VAL A 6 -3.63 4.42 13.89
C VAL A 6 -4.78 5.16 13.21
N ARG A 7 -4.56 6.45 12.87
CA ARG A 7 -5.62 7.37 12.38
C ARG A 7 -6.18 6.99 11.01
N THR A 8 -5.64 5.96 10.37
CA THR A 8 -6.05 5.53 9.03
C THR A 8 -7.21 4.56 9.13
N SER A 9 -8.42 5.04 8.85
CA SER A 9 -9.57 4.18 8.58
C SER A 9 -9.36 3.35 7.32
N PRO A 10 -9.94 2.13 7.24
CA PRO A 10 -9.87 1.32 6.03
C PRO A 10 -10.54 2.04 4.85
N LEU A 11 -10.01 1.85 3.64
CA LEU A 11 -10.59 2.37 2.40
C LEU A 11 -11.94 1.73 2.09
N GLY A 12 -12.16 0.48 2.48
CA GLY A 12 -13.41 -0.22 2.24
C GLY A 12 -13.30 -1.73 2.41
N LYS A 13 -14.36 -2.41 1.98
CA LYS A 13 -14.45 -3.88 1.95
C LYS A 13 -14.92 -4.40 0.61
N ASP A 14 -14.50 -5.61 0.25
CA ASP A 14 -15.02 -6.35 -0.91
C ASP A 14 -16.24 -7.22 -0.55
N ARG A 15 -16.70 -8.08 -1.49
CA ARG A 15 -17.79 -9.05 -1.26
C ARG A 15 -17.46 -10.16 -0.25
N TYR A 16 -16.18 -10.44 -0.03
CA TYR A 16 -15.68 -11.40 0.95
C TYR A 16 -15.40 -10.72 2.31
N TYR A 17 -15.79 -9.46 2.47
CA TYR A 17 -15.58 -8.66 3.67
C TYR A 17 -14.10 -8.36 4.00
N ASN A 18 -13.18 -8.62 3.08
CA ASN A 18 -11.77 -8.29 3.23
C ASN A 18 -11.61 -6.80 3.39
N ARG A 19 -10.77 -6.36 4.33
CA ARG A 19 -10.57 -4.93 4.62
C ARG A 19 -9.35 -4.41 3.90
N TYR A 20 -9.52 -3.29 3.21
CA TYR A 20 -8.45 -2.65 2.45
C TYR A 20 -7.93 -1.42 3.19
N TRP A 21 -6.62 -1.32 3.31
CA TRP A 21 -5.95 -0.26 4.06
C TRP A 21 -4.88 0.40 3.19
N PHE A 22 -4.85 1.73 3.17
CA PHE A 22 -3.76 2.47 2.54
C PHE A 22 -2.99 3.24 3.59
N PHE A 23 -1.74 2.83 3.79
CA PHE A 23 -0.80 3.54 4.66
C PHE A 23 0.13 4.40 3.81
N ARG A 24 0.09 5.71 4.05
CA ARG A 24 0.78 6.70 3.21
C ARG A 24 2.31 6.55 3.21
N ARG A 25 2.89 6.02 4.30
CA ARG A 25 4.35 5.92 4.45
C ARG A 25 4.92 4.77 3.61
N GLU A 26 4.18 3.68 3.54
CA GLU A 26 4.54 2.43 2.88
C GLU A 26 4.17 2.49 1.39
N GLY A 27 3.15 3.30 1.06
CA GLY A 27 2.81 3.54 -0.33
C GLY A 27 2.22 2.30 -1.02
N ARG A 28 1.65 1.37 -0.25
CA ARG A 28 1.08 0.10 -0.71
C ARG A 28 -0.34 -0.06 -0.19
N LEU A 29 -1.12 -0.88 -0.90
CA LEU A 29 -2.46 -1.25 -0.49
C LEU A 29 -2.41 -2.57 0.27
N PHE A 30 -2.76 -2.57 1.55
CA PHE A 30 -2.83 -3.77 2.37
C PHE A 30 -4.25 -4.32 2.35
N VAL A 31 -4.36 -5.64 2.41
CA VAL A 31 -5.62 -6.36 2.52
C VAL A 31 -5.57 -7.29 3.71
N GLU A 32 -6.59 -7.22 4.55
CA GLU A 32 -6.79 -8.11 5.68
C GLU A 32 -7.96 -9.05 5.35
N SER A 33 -7.67 -10.34 5.33
CA SER A 33 -8.65 -11.40 5.10
C SER A 33 -9.68 -11.42 6.23
N ALA A 34 -10.97 -11.43 5.89
CA ALA A 34 -12.02 -11.55 6.89
C ALA A 34 -12.05 -12.94 7.55
N ASP A 35 -11.73 -13.97 6.78
CA ASP A 35 -11.91 -15.37 7.17
C ASP A 35 -10.68 -15.91 7.91
N SER A 36 -9.47 -15.65 7.38
CA SER A 36 -8.22 -16.17 7.94
C SER A 36 -7.49 -15.20 8.85
N LYS A 37 -7.89 -13.91 8.87
CA LYS A 37 -7.14 -12.81 9.52
C LYS A 37 -5.70 -12.66 9.02
N GLU A 38 -5.37 -13.30 7.90
CA GLU A 38 -4.09 -13.13 7.23
C GLU A 38 -4.04 -11.79 6.51
N TRP A 39 -2.81 -11.30 6.32
CA TRP A 39 -2.54 -10.03 5.65
C TRP A 39 -1.83 -10.27 4.33
N GLY A 40 -2.23 -9.51 3.32
CA GLY A 40 -1.55 -9.39 2.04
C GLY A 40 -1.36 -7.94 1.64
N TYR A 41 -0.70 -7.69 0.52
CA TYR A 41 -0.57 -6.36 -0.05
C TYR A 41 -0.47 -6.38 -1.58
N TYR A 42 -0.87 -5.27 -2.20
CA TYR A 42 -0.65 -4.97 -3.61
C TYR A 42 0.37 -3.82 -3.70
N SER A 43 1.37 -3.96 -4.56
CA SER A 43 2.51 -3.05 -4.66
C SER A 43 2.88 -2.64 -6.07
N THR A 44 2.37 -3.31 -7.10
CA THR A 44 2.60 -2.95 -8.50
C THR A 44 1.35 -2.32 -9.14
N LYS A 45 1.55 -1.62 -10.26
CA LYS A 45 0.46 -1.01 -11.02
C LYS A 45 -0.47 -2.09 -11.57
N GLU A 46 0.10 -3.17 -12.08
CA GLU A 46 -0.59 -4.28 -12.73
C GLU A 46 -1.46 -5.04 -11.73
N GLU A 47 -0.92 -5.29 -10.53
CA GLU A 47 -1.65 -5.84 -9.39
C GLU A 47 -2.86 -4.98 -9.00
N LEU A 48 -2.66 -3.67 -8.93
CA LEU A 48 -3.72 -2.72 -8.58
C LEU A 48 -4.79 -2.62 -9.66
N ASP A 49 -4.40 -2.62 -10.93
CA ASP A 49 -5.32 -2.63 -12.07
C ASP A 49 -6.15 -3.91 -12.11
N ALA A 50 -5.52 -5.07 -11.89
CA ALA A 50 -6.20 -6.36 -11.82
C ALA A 50 -7.22 -6.39 -10.67
N LEU A 51 -6.84 -5.90 -9.48
CA LEU A 51 -7.76 -5.76 -8.35
C LEU A 51 -8.96 -4.88 -8.73
N ILE A 52 -8.72 -3.66 -9.22
CA ILE A 52 -9.77 -2.69 -9.57
C ILE A 52 -10.70 -3.25 -10.66
N GLY A 53 -10.13 -3.93 -11.66
CA GLY A 53 -10.89 -4.57 -12.73
C GLY A 53 -11.75 -5.75 -12.27
N SER A 54 -11.37 -6.42 -11.18
CA SER A 54 -12.12 -7.56 -10.63
C SER A 54 -13.33 -7.18 -9.75
N LEU A 55 -13.44 -5.90 -9.36
CA LEU A 55 -14.52 -5.41 -8.49
C LEU A 55 -15.87 -5.31 -9.23
N ASN A 56 -16.92 -5.86 -8.63
CA ASN A 56 -18.29 -5.77 -9.12
C ASN A 56 -18.94 -4.45 -8.70
N ILE A 57 -18.94 -3.48 -9.60
CA ILE A 57 -19.50 -2.13 -9.39
C ILE A 57 -21.03 -2.09 -9.17
N LYS A 58 -21.76 -3.19 -9.39
CA LYS A 58 -23.17 -3.30 -9.02
C LYS A 58 -23.36 -3.48 -7.51
N GLY A 59 -22.35 -4.02 -6.82
CA GLY A 59 -22.37 -4.20 -5.37
C GLY A 59 -22.03 -2.90 -4.63
N ILE A 60 -22.81 -2.55 -3.60
CA ILE A 60 -22.64 -1.32 -2.82
C ILE A 60 -21.22 -1.23 -2.20
N ARG A 61 -20.72 -2.35 -1.67
CA ARG A 61 -19.40 -2.41 -1.01
C ARG A 61 -18.26 -2.22 -2.00
N GLU A 62 -18.24 -3.02 -3.05
CA GLU A 62 -17.17 -3.00 -4.06
C GLU A 62 -17.18 -1.71 -4.89
N ARG A 63 -18.36 -1.11 -5.13
CA ARG A 63 -18.46 0.23 -5.73
C ARG A 63 -17.82 1.30 -4.85
N ALA A 64 -18.11 1.30 -3.55
CA ALA A 64 -17.52 2.24 -2.60
C ALA A 64 -16.01 2.05 -2.47
N LEU A 65 -15.56 0.79 -2.40
CA LEU A 65 -14.14 0.44 -2.39
C LEU A 65 -13.43 0.95 -3.65
N LYS A 66 -13.98 0.69 -4.84
CA LYS A 66 -13.43 1.17 -6.11
C LYS A 66 -13.29 2.69 -6.12
N GLN A 67 -14.31 3.43 -5.67
CA GLN A 67 -14.26 4.89 -5.60
C GLN A 67 -13.12 5.40 -4.71
N GLN A 68 -12.80 4.70 -3.62
CA GLN A 68 -11.65 5.04 -2.79
C GLN A 68 -10.35 4.66 -3.47
N LEU A 69 -10.24 3.46 -4.04
CA LEU A 69 -9.05 3.03 -4.78
C LEU A 69 -8.71 3.98 -5.92
N ASP A 70 -9.69 4.44 -6.71
CA ASP A 70 -9.49 5.41 -7.79
C ASP A 70 -8.88 6.74 -7.25
N LYS A 71 -9.33 7.21 -6.07
CA LYS A 71 -8.78 8.43 -5.42
C LYS A 71 -7.34 8.26 -4.95
N PHE A 72 -6.97 7.06 -4.53
CA PHE A 72 -5.64 6.75 -4.01
C PHE A 72 -4.72 6.10 -5.05
N TYR A 73 -5.20 5.82 -6.26
CA TYR A 73 -4.51 5.05 -7.27
C TYR A 73 -3.08 5.54 -7.53
N ASN A 74 -2.91 6.83 -7.83
CA ASN A 74 -1.57 7.40 -8.07
C ASN A 74 -0.67 7.32 -6.83
N LYS A 75 -1.24 7.45 -5.63
CA LYS A 75 -0.46 7.38 -4.38
C LYS A 75 0.00 5.96 -4.06
N ILE A 76 -0.82 4.96 -4.40
CA ILE A 76 -0.48 3.54 -4.27
C ILE A 76 0.52 3.14 -5.37
N ARG A 77 0.28 3.55 -6.62
CA ARG A 77 1.15 3.26 -7.78
C ARG A 77 2.59 3.76 -7.59
N TYR A 78 2.76 4.96 -7.02
CA TYR A 78 4.08 5.60 -6.88
C TYR A 78 4.68 5.49 -5.48
N GLY A 79 4.00 4.81 -4.56
CA GLY A 79 4.36 4.77 -3.15
C GLY A 79 5.68 4.08 -2.82
N THR A 80 6.10 3.13 -3.65
CA THR A 80 7.47 2.54 -3.69
C THR A 80 8.39 3.25 -4.69
N GLY A 81 7.79 4.03 -5.59
CA GLY A 81 8.45 4.66 -6.73
C GLY A 81 9.24 5.91 -6.38
N SER A 82 9.10 6.53 -5.21
CA SER A 82 9.87 7.74 -4.94
C SER A 82 11.37 7.51 -5.05
N LEU A 83 11.95 6.40 -4.58
CA LEU A 83 13.39 6.17 -4.78
C LEU A 83 13.75 5.57 -6.14
N LEU A 84 12.95 4.67 -6.73
CA LEU A 84 13.26 4.07 -8.03
C LEU A 84 13.01 5.03 -9.21
N LEU A 85 11.93 5.82 -9.18
CA LEU A 85 11.74 6.92 -10.14
C LEU A 85 12.70 8.07 -9.89
N LEU A 86 13.09 8.38 -8.63
CA LEU A 86 14.19 9.31 -8.41
C LEU A 86 15.49 8.74 -8.98
N ILE A 87 15.81 7.46 -8.80
CA ILE A 87 17.02 6.84 -9.37
C ILE A 87 16.97 6.82 -10.91
N GLU A 88 15.84 6.51 -11.54
CA GLU A 88 15.72 6.56 -13.01
C GLU A 88 15.74 8.02 -13.53
N MET A 89 15.07 8.94 -12.85
CA MET A 89 15.05 10.37 -13.19
C MET A 89 16.41 11.07 -12.93
N TYR A 90 17.16 10.64 -11.89
CA TYR A 90 18.51 11.11 -11.57
C TYR A 90 19.60 10.34 -12.33
N SER A 91 19.37 9.11 -12.80
CA SER A 91 20.29 8.40 -13.72
C SER A 91 20.38 9.07 -15.08
N LEU A 92 19.39 9.88 -15.46
CA LEU A 92 19.43 10.73 -16.65
C LEU A 92 20.22 12.03 -16.44
N ARG A 93 20.85 12.24 -15.27
CA ARG A 93 21.78 13.35 -14.99
C ARG A 93 23.11 12.82 -14.44
N PRO A 94 24.18 12.75 -15.24
CA PRO A 94 25.41 12.04 -14.89
C PRO A 94 26.32 12.71 -13.83
N GLU A 95 25.82 13.53 -12.90
CA GLU A 95 26.69 14.35 -12.03
C GLU A 95 26.49 14.25 -10.51
N VAL A 96 25.75 13.27 -9.97
CA VAL A 96 25.65 13.13 -8.50
C VAL A 96 25.81 11.67 -8.06
N ILE A 97 27.06 11.25 -7.90
CA ILE A 97 27.44 10.04 -7.15
C ILE A 97 27.85 10.49 -5.73
N VAL A 98 27.54 9.64 -4.74
CA VAL A 98 28.05 9.59 -3.35
C VAL A 98 27.09 10.10 -2.26
N ALA A 99 26.35 9.17 -1.62
CA ALA A 99 26.53 8.78 -0.21
C ALA A 99 25.31 7.99 0.35
N GLN A 100 25.60 7.00 1.19
CA GLN A 100 24.67 6.21 2.04
C GLN A 100 23.82 5.11 1.37
N THR A 101 24.52 4.05 0.98
CA THR A 101 24.13 2.69 1.39
C THR A 101 23.89 2.65 2.91
N ASP A 102 22.89 1.89 3.39
CA ASP A 102 22.76 1.37 4.79
C ASP A 102 21.65 1.91 5.73
N VAL A 103 20.39 2.06 5.27
CA VAL A 103 19.23 2.19 6.20
C VAL A 103 18.04 1.35 5.71
N SER A 104 17.61 0.38 6.53
CA SER A 104 16.29 -0.30 6.56
C SER A 104 16.31 -1.84 6.52
N ARG A 105 17.41 -2.47 6.94
CA ARG A 105 17.46 -3.88 7.38
C ARG A 105 16.75 -4.17 8.74
N ARG A 106 15.76 -3.39 9.18
CA ARG A 106 15.13 -3.59 10.50
C ARG A 106 13.64 -3.27 10.52
N ILE A 107 12.80 -4.26 10.18
CA ILE A 107 11.54 -4.55 10.89
C ILE A 107 11.40 -6.09 10.91
N SER A 108 12.12 -6.70 11.84
CA SER A 108 12.01 -8.12 12.22
C SER A 108 12.42 -8.27 13.67
N VAL A 109 11.83 -7.46 14.55
CA VAL A 109 11.82 -7.62 16.02
C VAL A 109 10.58 -6.86 16.50
N LEU A 110 9.84 -7.38 17.49
CA LEU A 110 8.59 -6.87 18.07
C LEU A 110 7.31 -7.47 17.46
N ASP A 111 7.09 -8.77 17.61
CA ASP A 111 6.10 -9.28 18.58
C ASP A 111 6.12 -10.82 18.58
N THR A 112 6.86 -11.39 19.55
CA THR A 112 6.60 -12.65 20.29
C THR A 112 7.89 -13.04 20.99
N SER A 113 8.10 -12.44 22.16
CA SER A 113 8.91 -13.00 23.23
C SER A 113 8.25 -12.58 24.55
N VAL A 114 7.18 -13.28 24.90
CA VAL A 114 6.99 -13.91 26.22
C VAL A 114 6.37 -15.27 25.97
#